data_AF-A0AA38M2P3-F1
#
_entry.id   AF-A0AA38M2P3-F1
#
_cell.length_a   1.000
_cell.length_b   1.000
_cell.length_c   1.000
_cell.angle_alpha   90.00
_cell.angle_beta   90.00
_cell.angle_gamma   90.00
#
_symmetry.space_group_name_H-M   'P 1'
#
loop_
_entity.id
_entity.type
_entity.pdbx_description
1 polymer ?
#
loop_
_entity_poly.entity_id
_entity_poly.type
_entity_poly.pdbx_seq_one_letter_code
_entity_poly.pdbx_strand_id
1 'polypeptide(L)'
;MIIKSLLILLFATLAFSADHGTFKDCARVEFCTNLRTRTPSDDYSVDSGSVSASTDSNTLTATLKSNNGGSDLTLTLSGLQQNTFRVKITEVDSTRYELQDVLDGEPGGLNFDDVQIVDNSVTVSTASGSNSARVTFSPFNIEFAKDGVTEVVLNGDRLTIANNDVTAPFSFGATFPEGRQLFGVHEHCDNVALQNTGPGGTDPYRLKNSDVAYYELNSPMALYGAVPVVYGQGYGV
;
A
#
# COMPACT_ATOMS: atom_id res chain seq x y z
N MET A 1 -18.95 54.27 -42.73
CA MET A 1 -19.28 53.29 -41.68
C MET A 1 -19.06 51.90 -42.26
N ILE A 2 -17.86 51.34 -42.08
CA ILE A 2 -17.47 50.03 -42.64
C ILE A 2 -17.50 49.04 -41.49
N ILE A 3 -18.54 48.20 -41.44
CA ILE A 3 -18.66 47.14 -40.45
C ILE A 3 -17.78 45.98 -40.92
N LYS A 4 -16.65 45.78 -40.24
CA LYS A 4 -15.78 44.61 -40.39
C LYS A 4 -16.51 43.39 -39.79
N SER A 5 -17.06 42.51 -40.64
CA SER A 5 -17.52 41.19 -40.19
C SER A 5 -16.31 40.27 -40.03
N LEU A 6 -15.87 40.07 -38.79
CA LEU A 6 -14.91 39.06 -38.40
C LEU A 6 -15.64 37.71 -38.32
N LEU A 7 -15.46 36.85 -39.33
CA LEU A 7 -16.00 35.49 -39.35
C LEU A 7 -15.11 34.61 -38.45
N ILE A 8 -15.59 34.28 -37.24
CA ILE A 8 -14.90 33.35 -36.34
C ILE A 8 -15.28 31.93 -36.79
N LEU A 9 -14.33 31.24 -37.43
CA LEU A 9 -14.47 29.82 -37.77
C LEU A 9 -14.28 29.00 -36.48
N LEU A 10 -15.36 28.43 -35.95
CA LEU A 10 -15.31 27.51 -34.82
C LEU A 10 -14.81 26.14 -35.33
N PHE A 11 -13.51 25.88 -35.23
CA PHE A 11 -12.96 24.54 -35.43
C PHE A 11 -13.42 23.64 -34.29
N ALA A 12 -14.42 22.79 -34.53
CA ALA A 12 -14.78 21.72 -33.61
C ALA A 12 -13.69 20.64 -33.68
N THR A 13 -12.74 20.68 -32.75
CA THR A 13 -11.78 19.59 -32.58
C THR A 13 -12.53 18.38 -32.04
N LEU A 14 -12.55 17.28 -32.79
CA LEU A 14 -12.96 15.98 -32.26
C LEU A 14 -11.90 15.55 -31.25
N ALA A 15 -12.16 15.79 -29.96
CA ALA A 15 -11.34 15.25 -28.90
C ALA A 15 -11.71 13.77 -28.71
N PHE A 16 -10.77 12.88 -29.01
CA PHE A 16 -10.90 11.47 -28.63
C PHE A 16 -10.47 11.33 -27.17
N SER A 17 -11.25 10.61 -26.39
CA SER A 17 -10.95 10.27 -24.98
C SER A 17 -11.25 8.79 -24.78
N ALA A 18 -10.64 8.23 -23.74
CA ALA A 18 -10.82 6.83 -23.39
C ALA A 18 -12.32 6.52 -23.14
N ASP A 19 -12.75 5.34 -23.56
CA ASP A 19 -14.12 4.89 -23.29
C ASP A 19 -14.27 4.50 -21.82
N HIS A 20 -14.79 5.42 -21.00
CA HIS A 20 -15.12 5.20 -19.59
C HIS A 20 -16.23 4.16 -19.37
N GLY A 21 -16.92 3.72 -20.43
CA GLY A 21 -17.77 2.53 -20.44
C GLY A 21 -16.96 1.24 -20.25
N THR A 22 -15.80 1.17 -20.92
CA THR A 22 -14.86 0.06 -20.93
C THR A 22 -13.86 0.16 -19.77
N PHE A 23 -13.24 1.33 -19.58
CA PHE A 23 -12.25 1.59 -18.53
C PHE A 23 -12.94 2.21 -17.31
N LYS A 24 -13.38 1.32 -16.42
CA LYS A 24 -14.19 1.69 -15.25
C LYS A 24 -13.39 2.47 -14.20
N ASP A 25 -13.99 3.54 -13.69
CA ASP A 25 -13.58 4.19 -12.44
C ASP A 25 -13.86 3.30 -11.21
N CYS A 26 -13.39 3.73 -10.03
CA CYS A 26 -13.59 3.00 -8.79
C CYS A 26 -15.08 2.82 -8.45
N ALA A 27 -15.91 3.84 -8.70
CA ALA A 27 -17.34 3.83 -8.40
C ALA A 27 -18.10 2.69 -9.11
N ARG A 28 -17.59 2.24 -10.27
CA ARG A 28 -18.17 1.15 -11.07
C ARG A 28 -17.49 -0.21 -10.85
N VAL A 29 -16.60 -0.31 -9.87
CA VAL A 29 -15.91 -1.55 -9.48
C VAL A 29 -16.24 -1.86 -8.03
N GLU A 30 -17.08 -2.87 -7.79
CA GLU A 30 -17.68 -3.16 -6.48
C GLU A 30 -16.66 -3.25 -5.34
N PHE A 31 -15.60 -4.05 -5.49
CA PHE A 31 -14.58 -4.17 -4.43
C PHE A 31 -13.85 -2.84 -4.18
N CYS A 32 -13.66 -2.01 -5.22
CA CYS A 32 -13.02 -0.71 -5.10
C CYS A 32 -13.93 0.24 -4.33
N THR A 33 -15.20 0.34 -4.71
CA THR A 33 -16.20 1.13 -3.98
C THR A 33 -16.27 0.73 -2.51
N ASN A 34 -16.41 -0.58 -2.24
CA ASN A 34 -16.54 -1.10 -0.88
C ASN A 34 -15.32 -0.75 0.00
N LEU A 35 -14.11 -0.94 -0.52
CA LEU A 35 -12.88 -0.61 0.23
C LEU A 35 -12.69 0.90 0.37
N ARG A 36 -13.03 1.69 -0.65
CA ARG A 36 -12.88 3.15 -0.64
C ARG A 36 -13.83 3.82 0.35
N THR A 37 -15.03 3.30 0.54
CA THR A 37 -16.02 3.83 1.49
C THR A 37 -15.96 3.19 2.88
N ARG A 38 -15.08 2.20 3.09
CA ARG A 38 -14.93 1.54 4.38
C ARG A 38 -14.40 2.52 5.43
N THR A 39 -15.10 2.60 6.56
CA THR A 39 -14.62 3.28 7.77
C THR A 39 -13.45 2.50 8.37
N PRO A 40 -12.37 3.14 8.83
CA PRO A 40 -11.32 2.45 9.58
C PRO A 40 -11.89 1.65 10.75
N SER A 41 -11.39 0.43 10.95
CA SER A 41 -11.80 -0.43 12.06
C SER A 41 -10.67 -1.32 12.53
N ASP A 42 -10.53 -1.46 13.84
CA ASP A 42 -9.56 -2.34 14.49
C ASP A 42 -10.02 -3.80 14.42
N ASP A 43 -10.08 -4.36 13.21
CA ASP A 43 -10.59 -5.71 12.95
C ASP A 43 -9.65 -6.82 13.45
N TYR A 44 -8.39 -6.47 13.74
CA TYR A 44 -7.35 -7.39 14.19
C TYR A 44 -6.56 -6.83 15.36
N SER A 45 -6.18 -7.71 16.28
CA SER A 45 -5.23 -7.44 17.36
C SER A 45 -4.16 -8.53 17.41
N VAL A 46 -2.95 -8.20 17.88
CA VAL A 46 -1.90 -9.21 18.05
C VAL A 46 -2.21 -10.03 19.31
N ASP A 47 -2.18 -11.36 19.19
CA ASP A 47 -2.14 -12.25 20.36
C ASP A 47 -0.75 -12.16 21.00
N SER A 48 -0.64 -11.46 22.12
CA SER A 48 0.62 -11.23 22.82
C SER A 48 1.33 -12.55 23.20
N GLY A 49 0.59 -13.63 23.47
CA GLY A 49 1.15 -14.94 23.80
C GLY A 49 1.72 -15.69 22.60
N SER A 50 1.42 -15.24 21.38
CA SER A 50 1.90 -15.85 20.14
C SER A 50 3.16 -15.20 19.57
N VAL A 51 3.62 -14.08 20.15
CA VAL A 51 4.79 -13.34 19.65
C VAL A 51 6.06 -14.17 19.84
N SER A 52 6.76 -14.42 18.73
CA SER A 52 8.05 -15.09 18.70
C SER A 52 9.06 -14.24 17.96
N ALA A 53 10.09 -13.78 18.66
CA ALA A 53 11.20 -13.01 18.12
C ALA A 53 12.47 -13.27 18.94
N SER A 54 13.62 -13.28 18.28
CA SER A 54 14.93 -13.51 18.88
C SER A 54 16.02 -12.82 18.06
N THR A 55 17.11 -12.42 18.71
CA THR A 55 18.31 -11.87 18.06
C THR A 55 19.05 -12.89 17.19
N ASP A 56 18.82 -14.18 17.40
CA ASP A 56 19.40 -15.25 16.55
C ASP A 56 18.60 -15.49 15.26
N SER A 57 17.49 -14.76 15.09
CA SER A 57 16.56 -14.84 13.96
C SER A 57 16.48 -13.51 13.25
N ASN A 58 16.19 -13.53 11.95
CA ASN A 58 15.79 -12.36 11.18
C ASN A 58 14.28 -12.22 11.08
N THR A 59 13.50 -13.05 11.78
CA THR A 59 12.06 -13.16 11.62
C THR A 59 11.36 -13.08 12.96
N LEU A 60 10.35 -12.22 13.01
CA LEU A 60 9.34 -12.13 14.04
C LEU A 60 8.03 -12.71 13.53
N THR A 61 7.38 -13.56 14.32
CA THR A 61 6.04 -14.08 14.02
C THR A 61 5.05 -13.76 15.14
N ALA A 62 3.80 -13.56 14.76
CA ALA A 62 2.68 -13.43 15.69
C ALA A 62 1.35 -13.80 15.01
N THR A 63 0.36 -14.19 15.81
CA THR A 63 -1.03 -14.38 15.38
C THR A 63 -1.77 -13.06 15.49
N LEU A 64 -2.45 -12.64 14.42
CA LEU A 64 -3.44 -11.57 14.46
C LEU A 64 -4.83 -12.19 14.69
N LYS A 65 -5.37 -11.97 15.89
CA LYS A 65 -6.72 -12.41 16.28
C LYS A 65 -7.75 -11.50 15.67
N SER A 66 -8.78 -12.10 15.06
CA SER A 66 -9.92 -11.34 14.57
C SER A 66 -10.77 -10.82 15.74
N ASN A 67 -11.04 -9.52 15.75
CA ASN A 67 -11.92 -8.87 16.72
C ASN A 67 -13.40 -8.88 16.28
N ASN A 68 -13.69 -9.30 15.04
CA ASN A 68 -15.02 -9.27 14.44
C ASN A 68 -15.57 -10.67 14.07
N GLY A 69 -14.95 -11.73 14.60
CA GLY A 69 -15.38 -13.12 14.39
C GLY A 69 -14.96 -13.71 13.04
N GLY A 70 -14.07 -13.04 12.31
CA GLY A 70 -13.37 -13.57 11.15
C GLY A 70 -12.28 -14.58 11.53
N SER A 71 -11.52 -15.02 10.53
CA SER A 71 -10.39 -15.93 10.74
C SER A 71 -9.16 -15.20 11.28
N ASP A 72 -8.41 -15.88 12.14
CA ASP A 72 -7.09 -15.44 12.57
C ASP A 72 -6.11 -15.41 11.38
N LEU A 73 -5.14 -14.50 11.45
CA LEU A 73 -4.08 -14.38 10.46
C LEU A 73 -2.71 -14.62 11.10
N THR A 74 -1.72 -14.91 10.27
CA THR A 74 -0.31 -14.99 10.66
C THR A 74 0.42 -13.75 10.17
N LEU A 75 1.03 -13.01 11.08
CA LEU A 75 2.01 -11.96 10.79
C LEU A 75 3.40 -12.56 10.79
N THR A 76 4.15 -12.31 9.73
CA THR A 76 5.59 -12.55 9.62
C THR A 76 6.28 -11.24 9.25
N LEU A 77 7.17 -10.76 10.10
CA LEU A 77 8.00 -9.59 9.86
C LEU A 77 9.46 -10.04 9.78
N SER A 78 10.12 -9.78 8.66
CA SER A 78 11.51 -10.18 8.44
C SER A 78 12.43 -8.98 8.25
N GLY A 79 13.55 -8.97 8.95
CA GLY A 79 14.70 -8.12 8.66
C GLY A 79 15.49 -8.66 7.48
N LEU A 80 15.78 -7.79 6.51
CA LEU A 80 16.53 -8.08 5.31
C LEU A 80 17.74 -7.14 5.21
N GLN A 81 18.72 -7.52 4.40
CA GLN A 81 19.83 -6.65 4.05
C GLN A 81 19.34 -5.36 3.39
N GLN A 82 20.23 -4.36 3.29
CA GLN A 82 19.93 -3.07 2.63
C GLN A 82 18.78 -2.30 3.30
N ASN A 83 18.78 -2.25 4.65
CA ASN A 83 17.81 -1.48 5.44
C ASN A 83 16.35 -1.78 5.09
N THR A 84 16.05 -3.05 4.81
CA THR A 84 14.74 -3.46 4.32
C THR A 84 14.04 -4.33 5.37
N PHE A 85 12.77 -4.03 5.62
CA PHE A 85 11.86 -4.95 6.30
C PHE A 85 10.86 -5.52 5.30
N ARG A 86 10.52 -6.80 5.45
CA ARG A 86 9.45 -7.46 4.70
C ARG A 86 8.33 -7.83 5.66
N VAL A 87 7.11 -7.43 5.34
CA VAL A 87 5.89 -7.84 6.05
C VAL A 87 5.13 -8.83 5.19
N LYS A 88 4.73 -9.95 5.79
CA LYS A 88 3.81 -10.91 5.19
C LYS A 88 2.68 -11.17 6.19
N ILE A 89 1.43 -10.97 5.75
CA ILE A 89 0.22 -11.28 6.51
C ILE A 89 -0.59 -12.27 5.68
N THR A 90 -0.88 -13.44 6.25
CA THR A 90 -1.58 -14.53 5.55
C THR A 90 -2.67 -15.11 6.41
N GLU A 91 -3.69 -15.69 5.78
CA GLU A 91 -4.59 -16.61 6.47
C GLU A 91 -3.82 -17.86 6.91
N VAL A 92 -4.33 -18.55 7.93
CA VAL A 92 -3.87 -19.90 8.27
C VAL A 92 -4.11 -20.80 7.05
N ASP A 93 -3.08 -21.56 6.64
CA ASP A 93 -3.11 -22.42 5.46
C ASP A 93 -3.51 -21.70 4.15
N SER A 94 -3.10 -20.44 4.00
CA SER A 94 -3.46 -19.64 2.82
C SER A 94 -3.03 -20.30 1.52
N THR A 95 -3.95 -20.33 0.56
CA THR A 95 -3.72 -20.77 -0.83
C THR A 95 -3.71 -19.59 -1.81
N ARG A 96 -3.63 -18.37 -1.28
CA ARG A 96 -3.57 -17.14 -2.07
C ARG A 96 -2.33 -17.15 -2.96
N TYR A 97 -2.47 -16.54 -4.13
CA TYR A 97 -1.38 -16.44 -5.10
C TYR A 97 -0.20 -15.64 -4.53
N GLU A 98 0.99 -16.21 -4.61
CA GLU A 98 2.26 -15.53 -4.31
C GLU A 98 3.00 -15.24 -5.61
N LEU A 99 3.39 -13.99 -5.81
CA LEU A 99 4.13 -13.57 -7.01
C LEU A 99 5.41 -14.39 -7.18
N GLN A 100 5.52 -15.04 -8.33
CA GLN A 100 6.71 -15.78 -8.74
C GLN A 100 7.48 -14.94 -9.77
N ASP A 101 8.78 -15.20 -9.90
CA ASP A 101 9.64 -14.66 -10.96
C ASP A 101 9.81 -13.13 -11.00
N VAL A 102 9.38 -12.41 -9.95
CA VAL A 102 9.59 -10.96 -9.81
C VAL A 102 10.89 -10.63 -9.10
N LEU A 103 11.29 -11.47 -8.14
CA LEU A 103 12.53 -11.29 -7.38
C LEU A 103 13.70 -11.97 -8.10
N ASP A 104 14.82 -11.26 -8.23
CA ASP A 104 16.10 -11.82 -8.67
C ASP A 104 16.77 -12.59 -7.52
N GLY A 105 16.14 -13.69 -7.12
CA GLY A 105 16.50 -14.46 -5.94
C GLY A 105 15.91 -13.92 -4.64
N GLU A 106 15.92 -14.77 -3.62
CA GLU A 106 15.42 -14.38 -2.29
C GLU A 106 16.39 -13.40 -1.62
N PRO A 107 15.93 -12.20 -1.18
CA PRO A 107 16.77 -11.23 -0.50
C PRO A 107 17.44 -11.82 0.74
N GLY A 108 18.72 -11.48 0.94
CA GLY A 108 19.47 -11.94 2.11
C GLY A 108 18.83 -11.45 3.41
N GLY A 109 18.60 -12.37 4.35
CA GLY A 109 18.13 -12.05 5.70
C GLY A 109 19.18 -11.28 6.50
N LEU A 110 18.70 -10.46 7.44
CA LEU A 110 19.52 -9.78 8.43
C LEU A 110 18.94 -10.02 9.81
N ASN A 111 19.66 -10.76 10.66
CA ASN A 111 19.25 -11.04 12.02
C ASN A 111 19.01 -9.76 12.82
N PHE A 112 18.08 -9.83 13.76
CA PHE A 112 17.83 -8.73 14.67
C PHE A 112 19.01 -8.56 15.63
N ASP A 113 19.45 -7.32 15.84
CA ASP A 113 20.48 -7.02 16.85
C ASP A 113 19.88 -6.77 18.24
N ASP A 114 18.62 -6.38 18.29
CA ASP A 114 17.87 -6.17 19.53
C ASP A 114 16.39 -6.56 19.36
N VAL A 115 15.80 -7.08 20.44
CA VAL A 115 14.39 -7.47 20.52
C VAL A 115 13.84 -7.02 21.88
N GLN A 116 12.87 -6.11 21.86
CA GLN A 116 12.22 -5.56 23.05
C GLN A 116 10.75 -5.93 23.06
N ILE A 117 10.36 -6.84 23.94
CA ILE A 117 8.97 -7.24 24.14
C ILE A 117 8.46 -6.56 25.42
N VAL A 118 7.43 -5.73 25.27
CA VAL A 118 6.72 -5.04 26.34
C VAL A 118 5.22 -5.34 26.24
N ASP A 119 4.44 -4.95 27.24
CA ASP A 119 3.03 -5.37 27.40
C ASP A 119 2.14 -5.21 26.15
N ASN A 120 2.31 -4.13 25.37
CA ASN A 120 1.47 -3.85 24.18
C ASN A 120 2.26 -3.70 22.88
N SER A 121 3.53 -4.09 22.86
CA SER A 121 4.32 -4.03 21.63
C SER A 121 5.56 -4.90 21.66
N VAL A 122 6.04 -5.24 20.48
CA VAL A 122 7.37 -5.80 20.25
C VAL A 122 8.12 -4.89 19.28
N THR A 123 9.36 -4.57 19.62
CA THR A 123 10.28 -3.83 18.74
C THR A 123 11.43 -4.73 18.37
N VAL A 124 11.73 -4.81 17.08
CA VAL A 124 12.93 -5.48 16.54
C VAL A 124 13.81 -4.45 15.85
N SER A 125 15.11 -4.58 16.04
CA SER A 125 16.09 -3.65 15.49
C SER A 125 17.10 -4.36 14.59
N THR A 126 17.62 -3.63 13.60
CA THR A 126 18.71 -4.06 12.73
C THR A 126 19.70 -2.91 12.53
N ALA A 127 20.86 -3.21 11.93
CA ALA A 127 21.90 -2.23 11.63
C ALA A 127 22.39 -1.44 12.86
N SER A 128 22.65 -2.16 13.96
CA SER A 128 23.06 -1.62 15.26
C SER A 128 22.03 -0.64 15.85
N GLY A 129 20.75 -0.93 15.68
CA GLY A 129 19.66 -0.08 16.15
C GLY A 129 19.31 1.11 15.25
N SER A 130 19.99 1.29 14.12
CA SER A 130 19.69 2.39 13.20
C SER A 130 18.38 2.18 12.45
N ASN A 131 17.94 0.94 12.24
CA ASN A 131 16.60 0.67 11.69
C ASN A 131 15.80 -0.18 12.68
N SER A 132 14.54 0.14 12.88
CA SER A 132 13.66 -0.64 13.74
C SER A 132 12.26 -0.79 13.17
N ALA A 133 11.59 -1.85 13.61
CA ALA A 133 10.19 -2.11 13.34
C ALA A 133 9.47 -2.40 14.67
N ARG A 134 8.48 -1.57 15.01
CA ARG A 134 7.68 -1.69 16.21
C ARG A 134 6.28 -2.15 15.85
N VAL A 135 5.91 -3.34 16.30
CA VAL A 135 4.55 -3.88 16.17
C VAL A 135 3.77 -3.54 17.44
N THR A 136 2.75 -2.69 17.33
CA THR A 136 1.78 -2.43 18.41
C THR A 136 0.67 -3.47 18.38
N PHE A 137 0.28 -4.02 19.53
CA PHE A 137 -0.65 -5.15 19.58
C PHE A 137 -2.12 -4.73 19.41
N SER A 138 -2.55 -3.71 20.15
CA SER A 138 -3.90 -3.17 20.09
C SER A 138 -3.90 -1.66 20.38
N PRO A 139 -4.39 -0.80 19.47
CA PRO A 139 -4.76 -1.13 18.08
C PRO A 139 -3.54 -1.60 17.27
N PHE A 140 -3.76 -2.54 16.34
CA PHE A 140 -2.68 -3.12 15.56
C PHE A 140 -2.08 -2.08 14.58
N ASN A 141 -0.77 -1.92 14.62
CA ASN A 141 0.00 -1.18 13.62
C ASN A 141 1.46 -1.65 13.60
N ILE A 142 2.19 -1.30 12.55
CA ILE A 142 3.64 -1.50 12.47
C ILE A 142 4.30 -0.19 12.10
N GLU A 143 5.15 0.33 12.97
CA GLU A 143 5.95 1.52 12.75
C GLU A 143 7.36 1.11 12.30
N PHE A 144 7.83 1.62 11.17
CA PHE A 144 9.19 1.45 10.66
C PHE A 144 9.94 2.75 10.86
N ALA A 145 11.06 2.68 11.58
CA ALA A 145 11.85 3.84 11.92
C ALA A 145 13.31 3.69 11.48
N LYS A 146 13.92 4.83 11.15
CA LYS A 146 15.36 4.96 10.86
C LYS A 146 15.93 6.07 11.73
N ASP A 147 17.02 5.77 12.44
CA ASP A 147 17.70 6.68 13.36
C ASP A 147 16.74 7.33 14.39
N GLY A 148 15.74 6.55 14.83
CA GLY A 148 14.71 6.99 15.77
C GLY A 148 13.56 7.82 15.19
N VAL A 149 13.54 8.05 13.87
CA VAL A 149 12.48 8.76 13.15
C VAL A 149 11.57 7.75 12.46
N THR A 150 10.25 7.83 12.71
CA THR A 150 9.26 6.95 12.06
C THR A 150 9.03 7.38 10.61
N GLU A 151 9.47 6.55 9.68
CA GLU A 151 9.42 6.84 8.24
C GLU A 151 8.15 6.29 7.57
N VAL A 152 7.71 5.10 8.00
CA VAL A 152 6.52 4.43 7.43
C VAL A 152 5.71 3.79 8.55
N VAL A 153 4.39 3.89 8.47
CA VAL A 153 3.47 3.18 9.37
C VAL A 153 2.53 2.32 8.53
N LEU A 154 2.49 1.01 8.78
CA LEU A 154 1.41 0.14 8.31
C LEU A 154 0.24 0.26 9.29
N ASN A 155 -0.87 0.80 8.81
CA ASN A 155 -2.08 1.03 9.60
C ASN A 155 -2.97 -0.21 9.60
N GLY A 156 -3.15 -0.84 10.76
CA GLY A 156 -3.99 -2.03 10.93
C GLY A 156 -5.49 -1.75 10.85
N ASP A 157 -5.91 -0.51 11.09
CA ASP A 157 -7.31 -0.05 10.96
C ASP A 157 -7.83 -0.08 9.50
N ARG A 158 -6.92 -0.24 8.54
CA ARG A 158 -7.19 -0.43 7.11
C ARG A 158 -6.91 -1.85 6.63
N LEU A 159 -6.47 -2.74 7.52
CA LEU A 159 -6.27 -4.16 7.18
C LEU A 159 -7.63 -4.80 6.90
N THR A 160 -7.75 -5.48 5.75
CA THR A 160 -8.86 -6.38 5.44
C THR A 160 -8.31 -7.57 4.72
N ILE A 161 -8.73 -8.76 5.15
CA ILE A 161 -8.67 -9.99 4.38
C ILE A 161 -10.09 -10.56 4.47
N ALA A 162 -10.90 -10.33 3.44
CA ALA A 162 -12.36 -10.38 3.60
C ALA A 162 -12.92 -11.78 3.91
N ASN A 163 -12.23 -12.84 3.48
CA ASN A 163 -12.50 -14.25 3.76
C ASN A 163 -11.41 -15.12 3.10
N ASN A 164 -11.43 -16.43 3.32
CA ASN A 164 -10.48 -17.39 2.73
C ASN A 164 -10.69 -17.70 1.24
N ASP A 165 -11.54 -16.94 0.53
CA ASP A 165 -11.67 -17.04 -0.93
C ASP A 165 -10.42 -16.45 -1.58
N VAL A 166 -9.76 -17.24 -2.43
CA VAL A 166 -8.56 -16.82 -3.17
C VAL A 166 -8.81 -15.62 -4.09
N THR A 167 -10.06 -15.34 -4.43
CA THR A 167 -10.47 -14.18 -5.24
C THR A 167 -10.84 -12.95 -4.41
N ALA A 168 -10.99 -13.11 -3.09
CA ALA A 168 -11.36 -12.00 -2.23
C ALA A 168 -10.24 -10.95 -2.13
N PRO A 169 -10.58 -9.65 -2.14
CA PRO A 169 -9.60 -8.59 -2.04
C PRO A 169 -8.99 -8.55 -0.64
N PHE A 170 -7.77 -8.03 -0.56
CA PHE A 170 -7.18 -7.57 0.68
C PHE A 170 -6.85 -6.08 0.61
N SER A 171 -6.73 -5.44 1.76
CA SER A 171 -6.27 -4.04 1.87
C SER A 171 -5.39 -3.87 3.08
N PHE A 172 -4.55 -2.85 3.05
CA PHE A 172 -3.83 -2.30 4.19
C PHE A 172 -3.64 -0.80 3.97
N GLY A 173 -3.37 -0.07 5.03
CA GLY A 173 -3.03 1.35 4.96
C GLY A 173 -1.54 1.54 5.15
N ALA A 174 -0.96 2.51 4.46
CA ALA A 174 0.41 2.96 4.70
C ALA A 174 0.43 4.49 4.88
N THR A 175 1.10 4.95 5.92
CA THR A 175 1.33 6.38 6.18
C THR A 175 2.81 6.65 6.11
N PHE A 176 3.19 7.80 5.54
CA PHE A 176 4.56 8.30 5.52
C PHE A 176 4.59 9.58 6.38
N PRO A 177 4.84 9.50 7.70
CA PRO A 177 4.70 10.66 8.60
C PRO A 177 5.57 11.85 8.19
N GLU A 178 6.80 11.57 7.76
CA GLU A 178 7.74 12.59 7.27
C GLU A 178 7.55 12.89 5.77
N GLY A 179 6.76 12.08 5.06
CA GLY A 179 6.51 12.20 3.63
C GLY A 179 5.63 13.39 3.31
N ARG A 180 6.16 14.34 2.54
CA ARG A 180 5.41 15.52 2.06
C ARG A 180 4.82 15.34 0.69
N GLN A 181 5.46 14.50 -0.13
CA GLN A 181 5.04 14.19 -1.47
C GLN A 181 5.29 12.71 -1.74
N LEU A 182 4.31 12.06 -2.36
CA LEU A 182 4.44 10.69 -2.83
C LEU A 182 4.69 10.65 -4.34
N PHE A 183 5.43 9.63 -4.78
CA PHE A 183 5.82 9.38 -6.17
C PHE A 183 5.67 7.88 -6.50
N GLY A 184 5.67 7.54 -7.79
CA GLY A 184 5.68 6.15 -8.26
C GLY A 184 4.35 5.72 -8.87
N VAL A 185 3.91 4.50 -8.54
CA VAL A 185 2.74 3.76 -9.05
C VAL A 185 2.53 3.84 -10.56
N HIS A 186 3.61 3.78 -11.34
CA HIS A 186 3.56 3.71 -12.80
C HIS A 186 2.70 2.51 -13.29
N GLU A 187 2.03 2.59 -14.44
CA GLU A 187 2.08 3.62 -15.48
C GLU A 187 0.77 4.43 -15.58
N HIS A 188 0.90 5.77 -15.53
CA HIS A 188 -0.20 6.72 -15.69
C HIS A 188 0.26 7.91 -16.53
N CYS A 189 -0.65 8.47 -17.32
CA CYS A 189 -0.40 9.74 -18.00
C CYS A 189 -0.77 10.88 -17.04
N ASP A 190 0.06 11.08 -16.02
CA ASP A 190 -0.16 12.04 -14.96
C ASP A 190 1.16 12.67 -14.49
N ASN A 191 1.08 13.59 -13.53
CA ASN A 191 2.23 14.22 -12.89
C ASN A 191 3.11 13.19 -12.16
N VAL A 192 4.41 13.46 -12.10
CA VAL A 192 5.37 12.67 -11.34
C VAL A 192 5.00 12.64 -9.85
N ALA A 193 4.64 13.82 -9.32
CA ALA A 193 4.07 13.97 -7.99
C ALA A 193 2.62 13.47 -7.97
N LEU A 194 2.34 12.44 -7.16
CA LEU A 194 1.01 11.86 -7.05
C LEU A 194 0.00 12.88 -6.52
N GLN A 195 -1.19 12.87 -7.12
CA GLN A 195 -2.31 13.72 -6.74
C GLN A 195 -3.06 13.17 -5.53
N ASN A 196 -3.82 14.04 -4.86
CA ASN A 196 -4.76 13.61 -3.82
C ASN A 196 -5.89 12.77 -4.45
N THR A 197 -6.05 11.54 -3.98
CA THR A 197 -7.13 10.63 -4.37
C THR A 197 -8.16 10.41 -3.25
N GLY A 198 -8.03 11.14 -2.13
CA GLY A 198 -8.98 11.14 -1.02
C GLY A 198 -10.20 12.04 -1.25
N PRO A 199 -10.93 12.44 -0.18
CA PRO A 199 -12.05 13.36 -0.27
C PRO A 199 -11.67 14.66 -1.02
N GLY A 200 -12.47 15.05 -2.01
CA GLY A 200 -12.20 16.20 -2.87
C GLY A 200 -11.08 16.02 -3.90
N GLY A 201 -10.53 14.80 -4.01
CA GLY A 201 -9.49 14.43 -4.96
C GLY A 201 -10.01 13.67 -6.19
N THR A 202 -9.10 13.01 -6.90
CA THR A 202 -9.40 12.20 -8.11
C THR A 202 -9.82 10.76 -7.77
N ASP A 203 -10.10 9.96 -8.80
CA ASP A 203 -10.18 8.50 -8.70
C ASP A 203 -8.82 7.92 -8.23
N PRO A 204 -8.75 6.72 -7.61
CA PRO A 204 -7.49 6.17 -7.17
C PRO A 204 -6.63 5.75 -8.36
N TYR A 205 -5.31 5.86 -8.22
CA TYR A 205 -4.37 5.30 -9.20
C TYR A 205 -4.62 3.81 -9.37
N ARG A 206 -4.99 3.43 -10.59
CA ARG A 206 -5.30 2.03 -10.90
C ARG A 206 -4.09 1.34 -11.51
N LEU A 207 -3.70 0.21 -10.94
CA LEU A 207 -2.67 -0.67 -11.48
C LEU A 207 -3.34 -1.89 -12.12
N LYS A 208 -3.47 -1.86 -13.44
CA LYS A 208 -4.03 -2.96 -14.24
C LYS A 208 -3.60 -2.79 -15.69
N ASN A 209 -2.62 -3.57 -16.14
CA ASN A 209 -2.16 -3.56 -17.53
C ASN A 209 -3.35 -3.68 -18.49
N SER A 210 -3.60 -2.61 -19.23
CA SER A 210 -4.77 -2.42 -20.08
C SER A 210 -4.35 -1.70 -21.36
N ASP A 211 -4.84 -2.15 -22.51
CA ASP A 211 -4.67 -1.44 -23.78
C ASP A 211 -5.69 -0.30 -23.86
N VAL A 212 -5.30 0.89 -23.42
CA VAL A 212 -6.19 2.06 -23.36
C VAL A 212 -6.01 2.93 -24.61
N ALA A 213 -6.95 2.78 -25.56
CA ALA A 213 -7.01 3.68 -26.71
C ALA A 213 -7.39 5.11 -26.28
N TYR A 214 -6.71 6.10 -26.84
CA TYR A 214 -6.97 7.53 -26.61
C TYR A 214 -6.94 7.92 -25.11
N TYR A 215 -5.93 7.43 -24.39
CA TYR A 215 -5.76 7.73 -22.97
C TYR A 215 -5.76 9.24 -22.69
N GLU A 216 -6.26 9.60 -21.52
CA GLU A 216 -6.39 10.99 -21.09
C GLU A 216 -5.13 11.46 -20.35
N LEU A 217 -4.80 12.74 -20.50
CA LEU A 217 -3.73 13.39 -19.73
C LEU A 217 -4.23 13.78 -18.33
N ASN A 218 -3.34 13.79 -17.35
CA ASN A 218 -3.63 14.08 -15.94
C ASN A 218 -4.68 13.13 -15.35
N SER A 219 -4.55 11.83 -15.66
CA SER A 219 -5.54 10.82 -15.31
C SER A 219 -4.93 9.66 -14.51
N PRO A 220 -5.59 9.21 -13.43
CA PRO A 220 -5.16 8.05 -12.63
C PRO A 220 -5.55 6.69 -13.27
N MET A 221 -6.07 6.71 -14.48
CA MET A 221 -6.47 5.50 -15.22
C MET A 221 -5.26 4.62 -15.54
N ALA A 222 -5.39 3.32 -15.28
CA ALA A 222 -4.36 2.34 -15.60
C ALA A 222 -4.01 2.34 -17.10
N LEU A 223 -2.73 2.24 -17.42
CA LEU A 223 -2.22 2.09 -18.78
C LEU A 223 -1.61 0.70 -19.00
N TYR A 224 -0.51 0.61 -19.75
CA TYR A 224 0.03 -0.63 -20.29
C TYR A 224 0.85 -1.43 -19.28
N GLY A 225 1.52 -0.75 -18.35
CA GLY A 225 2.33 -1.34 -17.29
C GLY A 225 1.83 -1.04 -15.87
N ALA A 226 2.28 -1.86 -14.93
CA ALA A 226 2.06 -1.69 -13.50
C ALA A 226 3.34 -2.01 -12.72
N VAL A 227 3.84 -1.02 -11.96
CA VAL A 227 4.94 -1.17 -11.02
C VAL A 227 4.45 -0.67 -9.65
N PRO A 228 4.08 -1.58 -8.72
CA PRO A 228 3.45 -1.23 -7.45
C PRO A 228 4.48 -0.74 -6.40
N VAL A 229 5.20 0.34 -6.73
CA VAL A 229 6.19 0.96 -5.87
C VAL A 229 5.79 2.41 -5.61
N VAL A 230 5.77 2.79 -4.33
CA VAL A 230 5.53 4.16 -3.87
C VAL A 230 6.77 4.65 -3.15
N TYR A 231 7.18 5.88 -3.45
CA TYR A 231 8.24 6.57 -2.72
C TYR A 231 7.64 7.75 -1.97
N GLY A 232 7.99 7.89 -0.69
CA GLY A 232 7.69 9.10 0.09
C GLY A 232 8.94 9.97 0.18
N GLN A 233 8.84 11.24 -0.23
CA GLN A 233 9.92 12.21 -0.04
C GLN A 233 9.54 13.18 1.07
N GLY A 234 10.42 13.30 2.05
CA GLY A 234 10.25 14.12 3.24
C GLY A 234 11.42 15.05 3.53
N TYR A 235 11.44 15.62 4.74
CA TYR A 235 12.58 16.38 5.26
C TYR A 235 13.60 15.49 6.01
N GLY A 236 13.33 14.19 6.16
CA GLY A 236 14.23 13.16 6.71
C GLY A 236 15.20 12.57 5.69
N VAL A 237 16.26 11.92 6.18
CA VAL A 237 17.50 11.46 5.50
C VAL A 237 17.35 10.34 4.46
#